data_AF-A0AAE0KXP4-F1
#
_entry.id   AF-A0AAE0KXP4-F1
#
_cell.length_a   1.000
_cell.length_b   1.000
_cell.length_c   1.000
_cell.angle_alpha   90.00
_cell.angle_beta   90.00
_cell.angle_gamma   90.00
#
_symmetry.space_group_name_H-M   'P 1'
#
loop_
_entity.id
_entity.type
_entity.pdbx_description
1 polymer ?
#
loop_
_entity_poly.entity_id
_entity_poly.type
_entity_poly.pdbx_seq_one_letter_code
_entity_poly.pdbx_strand_id
1 'polypeptide(L)'
;EGPALRWAGEMPEMGPGRHQGGCDVAMTSTLNEGLMAALIGGGGVGESEGRRARREEKERRREQKKLEKERKQEEKDEVRKRKRAATSAAKESDRLSKKLNPGLLQKWAAVKQEAQQGSDSDEDPETKLMRKREKEVEEWKRDHIQSGDAQENENFTPIVGDWRERLRKAQEQRQQAAEQTAVAPVSSSGKQAELDKLNKSLPAGWQAFYDAGSDDYYYGNVAKGLTTWERPT
;
A
#
# COMPACT_ATOMS: atom_id res chain seq x y z
N GLU A 1 -39.43 -4.38 -8.29
CA GLU A 1 -38.63 -5.61 -8.39
C GLU A 1 -37.22 -5.29 -7.94
N GLY A 2 -36.83 -5.76 -6.75
CA GLY A 2 -35.49 -5.54 -6.19
C GLY A 2 -34.85 -6.90 -5.91
N PRO A 3 -33.56 -7.11 -6.21
CA PRO A 3 -32.90 -8.35 -5.89
C PRO A 3 -32.51 -8.39 -4.41
N ALA A 4 -33.12 -9.33 -3.68
CA ALA A 4 -32.75 -9.72 -2.33
C ALA A 4 -31.44 -10.52 -2.38
N LEU A 5 -30.35 -9.94 -1.86
CA LEU A 5 -29.10 -10.66 -1.60
C LEU A 5 -29.25 -11.48 -0.31
N ARG A 6 -29.35 -12.79 -0.50
CA ARG A 6 -29.30 -13.81 0.54
C ARG A 6 -27.85 -13.97 1.00
N TRP A 7 -27.57 -13.61 2.25
CA TRP A 7 -26.32 -13.96 2.92
C TRP A 7 -26.36 -15.45 3.28
N ALA A 8 -25.67 -16.28 2.53
CA ALA A 8 -25.31 -17.63 2.96
C ALA A 8 -24.03 -17.51 3.80
N GLY A 9 -24.19 -17.66 5.12
CA GLY A 9 -23.07 -17.85 6.03
C GLY A 9 -22.55 -19.27 5.91
N GLU A 10 -21.32 -19.42 5.42
CA GLU A 10 -20.58 -20.67 5.46
C GLU A 10 -19.40 -20.47 6.41
N MET A 11 -19.59 -20.95 7.64
CA MET A 11 -18.56 -21.03 8.68
C MET A 11 -17.67 -22.25 8.38
N PRO A 12 -16.34 -22.13 8.33
CA PRO A 12 -15.48 -23.30 8.33
C PRO A 12 -15.47 -23.95 9.72
N GLU A 13 -15.78 -25.24 9.74
CA GLU A 13 -15.73 -26.12 10.92
C GLU A 13 -14.39 -26.02 11.66
N MET A 14 -14.49 -25.74 12.96
CA MET A 14 -13.43 -25.94 13.94
C MET A 14 -13.31 -27.44 14.26
N GLY A 15 -12.25 -28.08 13.78
CA GLY A 15 -11.89 -29.45 14.17
C GLY A 15 -11.37 -29.52 15.62
N PRO A 16 -11.69 -30.58 16.39
CA PRO A 16 -11.30 -30.68 17.78
C PRO A 16 -9.83 -31.02 17.98
N GLY A 17 -9.30 -30.49 19.09
CA GLY A 17 -7.90 -30.51 19.46
C GLY A 17 -7.30 -31.89 19.68
N ARG A 18 -5.98 -31.95 19.50
CA ARG A 18 -5.13 -33.01 20.01
C ARG A 18 -4.02 -32.38 20.84
N HIS A 19 -4.29 -32.24 22.13
CA HIS A 19 -3.28 -32.14 23.17
C HIS A 19 -2.59 -33.50 23.30
N GLN A 20 -1.26 -33.49 23.19
CA GLN A 20 -0.29 -34.50 23.68
C GLN A 20 1.07 -34.03 23.13
N GLY A 21 2.13 -33.86 23.89
CA GLY A 21 2.41 -34.02 25.30
C GLY A 21 3.85 -33.54 25.49
N GLY A 22 4.10 -32.83 26.58
CA GLY A 22 5.47 -32.63 27.04
C GLY A 22 6.01 -33.96 27.56
N CYS A 23 7.24 -34.26 27.21
CA CYS A 23 8.09 -35.15 27.98
C CYS A 23 9.54 -34.77 27.74
N ASP A 24 10.05 -34.15 28.80
CA ASP A 24 11.40 -34.17 29.32
C ASP A 24 12.41 -35.14 28.69
N VAL A 25 13.61 -34.57 28.49
CA VAL A 25 14.90 -35.10 28.95
C VAL A 25 14.98 -36.61 29.11
N ALA A 26 15.63 -37.26 28.14
CA ALA A 26 16.36 -38.49 28.40
C ALA A 26 17.67 -38.47 27.60
N MET A 27 18.74 -38.08 28.29
CA MET A 27 20.09 -38.50 27.93
C MET A 27 20.15 -40.02 28.06
N THR A 28 20.05 -40.75 26.96
CA THR A 28 20.39 -42.17 26.97
C THR A 28 21.89 -42.30 26.74
N SER A 29 22.61 -42.25 27.86
CA SER A 29 23.91 -42.89 28.02
C SER A 29 23.74 -44.39 27.77
N THR A 30 24.09 -44.86 26.57
CA THR A 30 24.31 -46.29 26.35
C THR A 30 25.74 -46.61 26.71
N LEU A 31 25.94 -46.83 28.02
CA LEU A 31 27.06 -47.62 28.51
C LEU A 31 26.59 -49.09 28.60
N ASN A 32 27.42 -49.97 28.05
CA ASN A 32 27.54 -51.39 28.36
C ASN A 32 26.54 -52.34 27.69
N GLU A 33 27.02 -53.15 26.75
CA GLU A 33 27.35 -54.58 26.98
C GLU A 33 27.61 -55.26 25.63
N GLY A 34 28.85 -55.65 25.39
CA GLY A 34 29.28 -56.31 24.16
C GLY A 34 30.56 -57.08 24.40
N LEU A 35 30.40 -58.23 25.07
CA LEU A 35 31.34 -59.34 25.17
C LEU A 35 32.80 -59.03 25.56
N MET A 36 33.05 -59.19 26.86
CA MET A 36 34.28 -59.81 27.36
C MET A 36 34.52 -61.15 26.63
N ALA A 37 35.38 -61.16 25.62
CA ALA A 37 35.91 -62.37 25.03
C ALA A 37 37.37 -62.16 24.64
N ALA A 38 38.27 -62.16 25.63
CA ALA A 38 39.67 -62.53 25.46
C ALA A 38 40.37 -62.62 26.81
N LEU A 39 40.14 -63.71 27.53
CA LEU A 39 41.15 -64.22 28.45
C LEU A 39 41.26 -65.73 28.29
N ILE A 40 42.52 -66.16 28.15
CA ILE A 40 43.07 -67.51 28.18
C ILE A 40 43.28 -68.17 26.81
N GLY A 41 44.54 -68.12 26.34
CA GLY A 41 45.08 -69.12 25.42
C GLY A 41 46.24 -68.66 24.54
N GLY A 42 47.46 -69.10 24.86
CA GLY A 42 48.65 -69.05 23.99
C GLY A 42 49.56 -67.84 24.29
N GLY A 43 50.75 -67.98 24.87
CA GLY A 43 51.74 -69.01 24.63
C GLY A 43 52.62 -68.63 23.43
N GLY A 44 53.60 -67.74 23.66
CA GLY A 44 54.89 -67.80 22.96
C GLY A 44 55.07 -67.11 21.60
N VAL A 45 54.70 -65.83 21.41
CA VAL A 45 55.25 -64.98 20.31
C VAL A 45 55.28 -63.46 20.69
N GLY A 46 55.55 -63.13 21.95
CA GLY A 46 55.26 -61.77 22.51
C GLY A 46 56.15 -60.61 22.07
N GLU A 47 57.30 -60.85 21.43
CA GLU A 47 58.25 -59.77 21.09
C GLU A 47 58.18 -59.26 19.65
N SER A 48 57.82 -60.10 18.69
CA SER A 48 57.68 -59.70 17.27
C SER A 48 56.37 -58.98 16.99
N GLU A 49 55.28 -59.33 17.67
CA GLU A 49 53.98 -58.68 17.50
C GLU A 49 53.93 -57.28 18.12
N GLY A 50 54.56 -57.08 19.30
CA GLY A 50 54.65 -55.76 19.92
C GLY A 50 55.46 -54.74 19.09
N ARG A 51 56.46 -55.20 18.32
CA ARG A 51 57.21 -54.34 17.38
C ARG A 51 56.36 -53.96 16.15
N ARG A 52 55.50 -54.86 15.68
CA ARG A 52 54.56 -54.63 14.57
C ARG A 52 53.46 -53.64 14.97
N ALA A 53 52.85 -53.82 16.14
CA ALA A 53 51.84 -52.89 16.68
C ALA A 53 52.38 -51.45 16.85
N ARG A 54 53.62 -51.28 17.33
CA ARG A 54 54.26 -49.94 17.40
C ARG A 54 54.54 -49.30 16.04
N ARG A 55 54.73 -50.12 14.99
CA ARG A 55 54.92 -49.64 13.61
C ARG A 55 53.60 -49.16 13.02
N GLU A 56 52.54 -49.93 13.22
CA GLU A 56 51.17 -49.61 12.82
C GLU A 56 50.64 -48.38 13.57
N GLU A 57 50.93 -48.23 14.87
CA GLU A 57 50.60 -47.04 15.64
C GLU A 57 51.35 -45.79 15.14
N LYS A 58 52.65 -45.93 14.80
CA LYS A 58 53.43 -44.84 14.19
C LYS A 58 52.88 -44.44 12.82
N GLU A 59 52.41 -45.41 12.04
CA GLU A 59 51.80 -45.19 10.72
C GLU A 59 50.45 -44.49 10.84
N ARG A 60 49.56 -44.97 11.71
CA ARG A 60 48.31 -44.28 12.08
C ARG A 60 48.56 -42.84 12.54
N ARG A 61 49.59 -42.61 13.35
CA ARG A 61 49.95 -41.25 13.80
C ARG A 61 50.45 -40.37 12.64
N ARG A 62 51.12 -40.94 11.65
CA ARG A 62 51.55 -40.21 10.43
C ARG A 62 50.36 -39.90 9.54
N GLU A 63 49.44 -40.84 9.36
CA GLU A 63 48.20 -40.64 8.61
C GLU A 63 47.29 -39.60 9.27
N GLN A 64 47.10 -39.67 10.60
CA GLN A 64 46.35 -38.65 11.33
C GLN A 64 46.97 -37.26 11.17
N LYS A 65 48.30 -37.14 11.22
CA LYS A 65 48.99 -35.88 10.95
C LYS A 65 48.86 -35.41 9.51
N LYS A 66 48.77 -36.34 8.55
CA LYS A 66 48.54 -36.03 7.13
C LYS A 66 47.12 -35.50 6.91
N LEU A 67 46.12 -36.20 7.45
CA LEU A 67 44.72 -35.78 7.40
C LEU A 67 44.47 -34.45 8.10
N GLU A 68 45.14 -34.20 9.25
CA GLU A 68 45.05 -32.91 9.94
C GLU A 68 45.62 -31.76 9.09
N LYS A 69 46.74 -32.01 8.38
CA LYS A 69 47.33 -31.03 7.46
C LYS A 69 46.43 -30.77 6.26
N GLU A 70 45.86 -31.81 5.66
CA GLU A 70 44.90 -31.68 4.55
C GLU A 70 43.66 -30.90 4.99
N ARG A 71 43.06 -31.24 6.13
CA ARG A 71 41.91 -30.50 6.69
C ARG A 71 42.23 -29.02 6.94
N LYS A 72 43.41 -28.71 7.50
CA LYS A 72 43.85 -27.32 7.71
C LYS A 72 44.09 -26.57 6.39
N GLN A 73 44.54 -27.27 5.36
CA GLN A 73 44.72 -26.68 4.04
C GLN A 73 43.37 -26.42 3.35
N GLU A 74 42.44 -27.36 3.41
CA GLU A 74 41.07 -27.20 2.93
C GLU A 74 40.33 -26.07 3.63
N GLU A 75 40.42 -25.99 4.96
CA GLU A 75 39.85 -24.89 5.75
C GLU A 75 40.42 -23.53 5.30
N LYS A 76 41.73 -23.46 5.11
CA LYS A 76 42.41 -22.23 4.65
C LYS A 76 41.98 -21.83 3.24
N ASP A 77 41.79 -22.80 2.35
CA ASP A 77 41.36 -22.55 0.97
C ASP A 77 39.89 -22.14 0.91
N GLU A 78 39.02 -22.72 1.74
CA GLU A 78 37.63 -22.28 1.91
C GLU A 78 37.53 -20.87 2.49
N VAL A 79 38.34 -20.53 3.50
CA VAL A 79 38.40 -19.15 4.03
C VAL A 79 38.86 -18.17 2.95
N ARG A 80 39.85 -18.53 2.13
CA ARG A 80 40.33 -17.71 1.00
C ARG A 80 39.24 -17.55 -0.07
N LYS A 81 38.52 -18.60 -0.38
CA LYS A 81 37.39 -18.59 -1.34
C LYS A 81 36.27 -17.67 -0.84
N ARG A 82 35.88 -17.77 0.43
CA ARG A 82 34.89 -16.89 1.07
C ARG A 82 35.34 -15.43 1.07
N LYS A 83 36.60 -15.14 1.37
CA LYS A 83 37.15 -13.77 1.30
C LYS A 83 37.10 -13.22 -0.13
N ARG A 84 37.47 -14.01 -1.13
CA ARG A 84 37.37 -13.60 -2.54
C ARG A 84 35.92 -13.32 -2.93
N ALA A 85 34.99 -14.21 -2.58
CA ALA A 85 33.56 -14.04 -2.85
C ALA A 85 32.98 -12.78 -2.17
N ALA A 86 33.34 -12.53 -0.91
CA ALA A 86 32.91 -11.32 -0.20
C ALA A 86 33.44 -10.04 -0.87
N THR A 87 34.70 -10.03 -1.32
CA THR A 87 35.27 -8.86 -2.04
C THR A 87 34.65 -8.63 -3.41
N SER A 88 34.28 -9.69 -4.15
CA SER A 88 33.54 -9.54 -5.40
C SER A 88 32.11 -9.03 -5.16
N ALA A 89 31.42 -9.58 -4.16
CA ALA A 89 30.07 -9.14 -3.79
C ALA A 89 30.04 -7.67 -3.34
N ALA A 90 31.04 -7.22 -2.56
CA ALA A 90 31.17 -5.83 -2.15
C ALA A 90 31.33 -4.89 -3.36
N LYS A 91 32.20 -5.23 -4.31
CA LYS A 91 32.39 -4.45 -5.55
C LYS A 91 31.14 -4.40 -6.42
N GLU A 92 30.36 -5.47 -6.42
CA GLU A 92 29.10 -5.54 -7.17
C GLU A 92 28.00 -4.71 -6.50
N SER A 93 27.89 -4.77 -5.18
CA SER A 93 26.97 -3.92 -4.41
C SER A 93 27.28 -2.43 -4.56
N ASP A 94 28.56 -2.04 -4.61
CA ASP A 94 28.98 -0.64 -4.84
C ASP A 94 28.70 -0.15 -6.27
N ARG A 95 28.73 -1.06 -7.26
CA ARG A 95 28.31 -0.74 -8.63
C ARG A 95 26.80 -0.60 -8.75
N LEU A 96 26.03 -1.38 -7.99
CA LEU A 96 24.57 -1.32 -7.97
C LEU A 96 24.05 -0.10 -7.21
N SER A 97 24.69 0.26 -6.09
CA SER A 97 24.33 1.46 -5.31
C SER A 97 24.51 2.75 -6.11
N LYS A 98 25.51 2.80 -6.99
CA LYS A 98 25.74 3.94 -7.91
C LYS A 98 24.72 4.02 -9.06
N LYS A 99 24.04 2.93 -9.40
CA LYS A 99 23.07 2.85 -10.50
C LYS A 99 21.62 2.99 -10.06
N LEU A 100 21.34 2.71 -8.78
CA LEU A 100 20.00 2.78 -8.21
C LEU A 100 19.73 4.18 -7.68
N ASN A 101 18.53 4.70 -7.94
CA ASN A 101 18.12 6.02 -7.45
C ASN A 101 18.04 6.01 -5.91
N PRO A 102 18.76 6.88 -5.20
CA PRO A 102 18.81 6.88 -3.73
C PRO A 102 17.44 7.13 -3.10
N GLY A 103 16.60 7.95 -3.75
CA GLY A 103 15.23 8.18 -3.30
C GLY A 103 14.32 6.96 -3.40
N LEU A 104 14.61 5.99 -4.28
CA LEU A 104 13.85 4.75 -4.35
C LEU A 104 14.30 3.79 -3.24
N LEU A 105 15.61 3.64 -3.01
CA LEU A 105 16.13 2.85 -1.90
C LEU A 105 15.64 3.37 -0.54
N GLN A 106 15.53 4.70 -0.37
CA GLN A 106 14.93 5.31 0.82
C GLN A 106 13.44 4.99 0.97
N LYS A 107 12.64 5.03 -0.11
CA LYS A 107 11.23 4.62 -0.05
C LYS A 107 11.08 3.15 0.32
N TRP A 108 11.92 2.28 -0.23
CA TRP A 108 11.89 0.84 0.09
C TRP A 108 12.40 0.55 1.50
N ALA A 109 13.41 1.29 1.97
CA ALA A 109 13.86 1.24 3.35
C ALA A 109 12.78 1.74 4.32
N ALA A 110 12.07 2.82 3.98
CA ALA A 110 10.95 3.34 4.76
C ALA A 110 9.81 2.32 4.84
N VAL A 111 9.40 1.70 3.72
CA VAL A 111 8.39 0.63 3.72
C VAL A 111 8.81 -0.55 4.60
N LYS A 112 10.08 -0.95 4.55
CA LYS A 112 10.61 -2.03 5.39
C LYS A 112 10.67 -1.65 6.86
N GLN A 113 10.99 -0.38 7.16
CA GLN A 113 11.04 0.17 8.51
C GLN A 113 9.64 0.33 9.10
N GLU A 114 8.64 0.74 8.32
CA GLU A 114 7.23 0.79 8.73
C GLU A 114 6.66 -0.61 9.00
N ALA A 115 7.00 -1.60 8.17
CA ALA A 115 6.64 -3.00 8.41
C ALA A 115 7.25 -3.54 9.71
N GLN A 116 8.49 -3.13 10.03
CA GLN A 116 9.17 -3.51 11.27
C GLN A 116 8.60 -2.75 12.49
N GLN A 117 8.25 -1.47 12.35
CA GLN A 117 7.70 -0.63 13.42
C GLN A 117 6.21 -0.92 13.69
N GLY A 118 5.47 -1.46 12.73
CA GLY A 118 4.12 -1.96 12.92
C GLY A 118 4.02 -3.19 13.84
N SER A 119 5.15 -3.84 14.14
CA SER A 119 5.24 -5.02 15.02
C SER A 119 5.40 -4.69 16.52
N ASP A 120 5.69 -3.43 16.89
CA ASP A 120 6.20 -3.07 18.23
C ASP A 120 5.24 -2.18 19.04
N SER A 121 4.00 -2.04 18.58
CA SER A 121 2.94 -1.34 19.30
C SER A 121 1.66 -2.13 19.12
N ASP A 122 1.19 -2.74 20.21
CA ASP A 122 0.03 -3.64 20.33
C ASP A 122 -1.32 -3.03 19.88
N GLU A 123 -1.32 -1.81 19.34
CA GLU A 123 -2.50 -1.21 18.72
C GLU A 123 -2.58 -1.60 17.24
N ASP A 124 -3.68 -2.27 16.91
CA ASP A 124 -4.12 -2.64 15.58
C ASP A 124 -3.87 -1.50 14.56
N PRO A 125 -3.19 -1.75 13.43
CA PRO A 125 -2.84 -0.73 12.43
C PRO A 125 -4.04 0.14 11.99
N GLU A 126 -5.24 -0.41 11.99
CA GLU A 126 -6.47 0.32 11.64
C GLU A 126 -6.78 1.43 12.67
N THR A 127 -6.59 1.17 13.96
CA THR A 127 -6.82 2.16 15.03
C THR A 127 -5.87 3.35 14.97
N LYS A 128 -4.60 3.13 14.60
CA LYS A 128 -3.60 4.19 14.39
C LYS A 128 -3.97 5.10 13.22
N LEU A 129 -4.50 4.52 12.14
CA LEU A 129 -4.99 5.26 10.98
C LEU A 129 -6.22 6.11 11.36
N MET A 130 -7.17 5.54 12.11
CA MET A 130 -8.33 6.27 12.60
C MET A 130 -7.91 7.48 13.45
N ARG A 131 -6.99 7.28 14.41
CA ARG A 131 -6.51 8.37 15.27
C ARG A 131 -5.77 9.48 14.51
N LYS A 132 -5.03 9.14 13.45
CA LYS A 132 -4.40 10.14 12.58
C LYS A 132 -5.45 10.94 11.82
N ARG A 133 -6.46 10.25 11.27
CA ARG A 133 -7.57 10.88 10.54
C ARG A 133 -8.40 11.79 11.45
N GLU A 134 -8.64 11.37 12.68
CA GLU A 134 -9.31 12.20 13.69
C GLU A 134 -8.55 13.48 13.98
N LYS A 135 -7.23 13.41 14.16
CA LYS A 135 -6.37 14.59 14.35
C LYS A 135 -6.40 15.52 13.14
N GLU A 136 -6.31 14.97 11.94
CA GLU A 136 -6.39 15.75 10.70
C GLU A 136 -7.75 16.46 10.56
N VAL A 137 -8.84 15.78 10.94
CA VAL A 137 -10.18 16.39 10.99
C VAL A 137 -10.26 17.49 12.05
N GLU A 138 -9.64 17.29 13.21
CA GLU A 138 -9.64 18.28 14.30
C GLU A 138 -8.78 19.50 13.98
N GLU A 139 -7.62 19.30 13.34
CA GLU A 139 -6.78 20.36 12.80
C GLU A 139 -7.50 21.14 11.70
N TRP A 140 -8.14 20.44 10.74
CA TRP A 140 -8.95 21.09 9.71
C TRP A 140 -10.10 21.90 10.32
N LYS A 141 -10.79 21.38 11.34
CA LYS A 141 -11.82 22.12 12.07
C LYS A 141 -11.24 23.34 12.78
N ARG A 142 -10.08 23.21 13.41
CA ARG A 142 -9.41 24.30 14.13
C ARG A 142 -9.05 25.42 13.17
N ASP A 143 -8.47 25.08 12.03
CA ASP A 143 -8.09 26.04 10.99
C ASP A 143 -9.31 26.71 10.36
N HIS A 144 -10.39 25.97 10.13
CA HIS A 144 -11.63 26.53 9.59
C HIS A 144 -12.33 27.50 10.57
N ILE A 145 -12.33 27.17 11.87
CA ILE A 145 -12.82 28.06 12.93
C ILE A 145 -11.90 29.28 13.07
N GLN A 146 -10.58 29.09 12.97
CA GLN A 146 -9.60 30.17 13.08
C GLN A 146 -9.58 31.11 11.86
N SER A 147 -9.83 30.59 10.66
CA SER A 147 -9.89 31.40 9.43
C SER A 147 -11.05 32.39 9.46
N GLY A 148 -12.15 32.06 10.15
CA GLY A 148 -13.31 32.96 10.24
C GLY A 148 -14.11 33.11 8.93
N ASP A 149 -13.67 32.48 7.83
CA ASP A 149 -14.35 32.50 6.52
C ASP A 149 -15.83 32.09 6.60
N ALA A 150 -16.19 31.23 7.55
CA ALA A 150 -17.58 30.82 7.78
C ALA A 150 -18.45 31.96 8.35
N GLN A 151 -17.87 32.97 9.01
CA GLN A 151 -18.59 34.14 9.53
C GLN A 151 -18.89 35.17 8.42
N GLU A 152 -18.09 35.19 7.35
CA GLU A 152 -18.28 36.10 6.21
C GLU A 152 -19.17 35.52 5.12
N ASN A 153 -19.42 34.21 5.14
CA ASN A 153 -20.35 33.57 4.21
C ASN A 153 -21.80 33.94 4.54
N GLU A 154 -22.40 34.77 3.70
CA GLU A 154 -23.80 35.22 3.80
C GLU A 154 -24.80 34.06 3.94
N ASN A 155 -24.49 32.88 3.39
CA ASN A 155 -25.32 31.67 3.49
C ASN A 155 -25.41 31.13 4.94
N PHE A 156 -24.42 31.44 5.78
CA PHE A 156 -24.36 31.01 7.19
C PHE A 156 -24.69 32.13 8.18
N THR A 157 -25.04 33.32 7.70
CA THR A 157 -25.65 34.32 8.60
C THR A 157 -26.98 33.78 9.10
N PRO A 158 -27.19 33.65 10.43
CA PRO A 158 -28.45 33.16 10.94
C PRO A 158 -29.57 34.09 10.45
N ILE A 159 -30.58 33.50 9.81
CA ILE A 159 -31.74 34.24 9.32
C ILE A 159 -32.52 34.73 10.54
N VAL A 160 -32.25 35.97 10.95
CA VAL A 160 -32.98 36.61 12.05
C VAL A 160 -34.38 37.01 11.52
N GLY A 161 -35.42 36.40 12.09
CA GLY A 161 -36.84 36.73 11.83
C GLY A 161 -37.60 35.71 10.95
N ASP A 162 -38.91 35.94 10.82
CA ASP A 162 -39.81 35.07 10.04
C ASP A 162 -39.54 35.19 8.53
N TRP A 163 -39.11 34.10 7.90
CA TRP A 163 -38.77 34.03 6.47
C TRP A 163 -39.88 34.51 5.52
N ARG A 164 -41.15 34.49 5.98
CA ARG A 164 -42.34 34.93 5.21
C ARG A 164 -42.37 36.44 5.00
N GLU A 165 -41.81 37.21 5.92
CA GLU A 165 -41.70 38.67 5.77
C GLU A 165 -40.58 39.03 4.81
N ARG A 166 -39.45 38.31 4.88
CA ARG A 166 -38.36 38.43 3.89
C ARG A 166 -38.85 38.10 2.48
N LEU A 167 -39.66 37.05 2.30
CA LEU A 167 -40.20 36.68 0.99
C LEU A 167 -41.14 37.76 0.43
N ARG A 168 -42.04 38.30 1.25
CA ARG A 168 -42.91 39.43 0.85
C ARG A 168 -42.08 40.67 0.51
N LYS A 169 -41.11 41.03 1.34
CA LYS A 169 -40.24 42.18 1.13
C LYS A 169 -39.36 42.01 -0.12
N ALA A 170 -38.87 40.81 -0.40
CA ALA A 170 -38.13 40.51 -1.62
C ALA A 170 -39.02 40.57 -2.86
N GLN A 171 -40.28 40.13 -2.76
CA GLN A 171 -41.27 40.26 -3.83
C GLN A 171 -41.60 41.73 -4.12
N GLU A 172 -41.81 42.54 -3.09
CA GLU A 172 -42.01 44.00 -3.20
C GLU A 172 -40.77 44.70 -3.78
N GLN A 173 -39.56 44.37 -3.30
CA GLN A 173 -38.31 44.90 -3.85
C GLN A 173 -38.13 44.51 -5.32
N ARG A 174 -38.51 43.30 -5.71
CA ARG A 174 -38.46 42.84 -7.11
C ARG A 174 -39.49 43.59 -7.98
N GLN A 175 -40.67 43.91 -7.44
CA GLN A 175 -41.65 44.75 -8.13
C GLN A 175 -41.14 46.19 -8.28
N GLN A 176 -40.59 46.78 -7.21
CA GLN A 176 -40.00 48.13 -7.24
C GLN A 176 -38.76 48.19 -8.16
N ALA A 177 -37.91 47.17 -8.16
CA ALA A 177 -36.77 47.08 -9.07
C ALA A 177 -37.22 46.90 -10.52
N ALA A 178 -38.28 46.13 -10.77
CA ALA A 178 -38.89 46.00 -12.10
C ALA A 178 -39.51 47.31 -12.58
N GLU A 179 -40.12 48.09 -11.70
CA GLU A 179 -40.63 49.44 -12.01
C GLU A 179 -39.50 50.45 -12.24
N GLN A 180 -38.39 50.36 -11.51
CA GLN A 180 -37.20 51.21 -11.69
C GLN A 180 -36.33 50.82 -12.89
N THR A 181 -36.34 49.54 -13.31
CA THR A 181 -35.65 49.05 -14.52
C THR A 181 -36.54 49.01 -15.76
N ALA A 182 -37.80 49.45 -15.67
CA ALA A 182 -38.74 49.55 -16.78
C ALA A 182 -38.32 50.57 -17.88
N VAL A 183 -37.18 51.26 -17.74
CA VAL A 183 -36.57 52.07 -18.81
C VAL A 183 -35.61 51.30 -19.73
N ALA A 184 -35.45 49.97 -19.59
CA ALA A 184 -34.72 49.16 -20.57
C ALA A 184 -35.29 47.74 -20.83
N PRO A 185 -36.46 47.57 -21.49
CA PRO A 185 -36.93 46.26 -21.93
C PRO A 185 -36.93 46.12 -23.47
N VAL A 186 -35.78 46.25 -24.14
CA VAL A 186 -35.73 46.04 -25.62
C VAL A 186 -34.80 44.92 -26.10
N SER A 187 -33.95 44.34 -25.25
CA SER A 187 -32.90 43.43 -25.73
C SER A 187 -33.20 41.93 -25.60
N SER A 188 -34.11 41.49 -24.71
CA SER A 188 -34.40 40.05 -24.53
C SER A 188 -35.46 39.51 -25.49
N SER A 189 -36.44 40.33 -25.87
CA SER A 189 -37.51 39.96 -26.80
C SER A 189 -37.02 39.79 -28.24
N GLY A 190 -36.04 40.58 -28.67
CA GLY A 190 -35.44 40.49 -30.01
C GLY A 190 -34.64 39.20 -30.22
N LYS A 191 -33.81 38.82 -29.24
CA LYS A 191 -32.95 37.62 -29.31
C LYS A 191 -33.78 36.33 -29.34
N GLN A 192 -34.89 36.27 -28.61
CA GLN A 192 -35.79 35.11 -28.65
C GLN A 192 -36.43 34.95 -30.04
N ALA A 193 -36.89 36.04 -30.65
CA ALA A 193 -37.48 35.99 -32.00
C ALA A 193 -36.44 35.61 -33.07
N GLU A 194 -35.17 35.96 -32.89
CA GLU A 194 -34.07 35.53 -33.74
C GLU A 194 -33.78 34.03 -33.55
N LEU A 195 -33.73 33.55 -32.31
CA LEU A 195 -33.56 32.13 -32.00
C LEU A 195 -34.63 31.25 -32.67
N ASP A 196 -35.88 31.69 -32.66
CA ASP A 196 -37.00 30.99 -33.31
C ASP A 196 -36.87 30.98 -34.84
N LYS A 197 -36.27 32.01 -35.44
CA LYS A 197 -35.96 32.04 -36.88
C LYS A 197 -34.84 31.07 -37.23
N LEU A 198 -33.78 31.03 -36.42
CA LEU A 198 -32.68 30.09 -36.61
C LEU A 198 -33.22 28.66 -36.52
N ASN A 199 -33.95 28.31 -35.46
CA ASN A 199 -34.53 26.97 -35.26
C ASN A 199 -35.35 26.43 -36.45
N LYS A 200 -36.06 27.30 -37.19
CA LYS A 200 -36.83 26.90 -38.39
C LYS A 200 -35.96 26.58 -39.61
N SER A 201 -34.73 27.07 -39.62
CA SER A 201 -33.81 26.99 -40.76
C SER A 201 -32.70 25.96 -40.55
N LEU A 202 -32.78 25.17 -39.48
CA LEU A 202 -31.84 24.11 -39.16
C LEU A 202 -32.39 22.73 -39.55
N PRO A 203 -31.50 21.75 -39.81
CA PRO A 203 -31.90 20.38 -40.11
C PRO A 203 -32.61 19.73 -38.91
N ALA A 204 -33.43 18.70 -39.19
CA ALA A 204 -34.20 18.01 -38.16
C ALA A 204 -33.30 17.47 -37.03
N GLY A 205 -33.68 17.78 -35.79
CA GLY A 205 -32.94 17.37 -34.59
C GLY A 205 -31.89 18.37 -34.12
N TRP A 206 -31.67 19.48 -34.82
CA TRP A 206 -30.83 20.58 -34.35
C TRP A 206 -31.65 21.73 -33.78
N GLN A 207 -31.12 22.35 -32.73
CA GLN A 207 -31.68 23.50 -32.06
C GLN A 207 -30.60 24.54 -31.80
N ALA A 208 -30.88 25.80 -32.08
CA ALA A 208 -30.04 26.95 -31.77
C ALA A 208 -30.29 27.41 -30.32
N PHE A 209 -29.22 27.81 -29.65
CA PHE A 209 -29.19 28.38 -28.31
C PHE A 209 -28.32 29.63 -28.33
N TYR A 210 -28.61 30.57 -27.44
CA TYR A 210 -27.84 31.80 -27.28
C TYR A 210 -27.02 31.70 -25.99
N ASP A 211 -25.72 31.96 -26.07
CA ASP A 211 -24.83 32.03 -24.91
C ASP A 211 -24.56 33.49 -24.52
N ALA A 212 -24.96 33.86 -23.30
CA ALA A 212 -24.80 35.22 -22.79
C ALA A 212 -23.33 35.57 -22.49
N GLY A 213 -22.44 34.56 -22.33
CA GLY A 213 -21.02 34.79 -22.07
C GLY A 213 -20.23 35.17 -23.32
N SER A 214 -20.56 34.59 -24.47
CA SER A 214 -19.94 34.88 -25.77
C SER A 214 -20.72 35.88 -26.64
N ASP A 215 -21.97 36.19 -26.27
CA ASP A 215 -22.92 36.99 -27.07
C ASP A 215 -23.18 36.40 -28.47
N ASP A 216 -22.97 35.09 -28.63
CA ASP A 216 -23.09 34.34 -29.89
C ASP A 216 -24.10 33.18 -29.79
N TYR A 217 -24.49 32.65 -30.96
CA TYR A 217 -25.37 31.49 -31.08
C TYR A 217 -24.58 30.19 -31.26
N TYR A 218 -25.00 29.12 -30.58
CA TYR A 218 -24.48 27.76 -30.76
C TYR A 218 -25.61 26.78 -31.08
N TYR A 219 -25.27 25.64 -31.66
CA TYR A 219 -26.23 24.65 -32.15
C TYR A 219 -26.03 23.31 -31.45
N GLY A 220 -27.10 22.78 -30.87
CA GLY A 220 -27.14 21.47 -30.22
C GLY A 220 -28.00 20.49 -31.03
N ASN A 221 -27.48 19.30 -31.29
CA ASN A 221 -28.26 18.20 -31.84
C ASN A 221 -28.86 17.38 -30.69
N VAL A 222 -30.18 17.44 -30.54
CA VAL A 222 -30.93 16.77 -29.45
C VAL A 222 -30.88 15.25 -29.58
N ALA A 223 -30.79 14.73 -30.81
CA ALA A 223 -30.78 13.28 -31.06
C ALA A 223 -29.42 12.63 -30.77
N LYS A 224 -28.31 13.36 -30.95
CA LYS A 224 -26.94 12.83 -30.80
C LYS A 224 -26.19 13.39 -29.58
N GLY A 225 -26.71 14.42 -28.92
CA GLY A 225 -26.01 15.12 -27.83
C GLY A 225 -24.74 15.83 -28.29
N LEU A 226 -24.69 16.26 -29.56
CA LEU A 226 -23.53 16.98 -30.14
C LEU A 226 -23.78 18.49 -30.11
N THR A 227 -22.74 19.28 -29.84
CA THR A 227 -22.78 20.74 -29.88
C THR A 227 -21.77 21.28 -30.88
N THR A 228 -22.13 22.29 -31.66
CA THR A 228 -21.26 22.96 -32.63
C THR A 228 -21.51 24.47 -32.62
N TRP A 229 -20.46 25.24 -32.91
CA TRP A 229 -20.54 26.69 -33.12
C TRP A 229 -20.84 27.04 -34.59
N GLU A 230 -20.50 26.15 -35.52
CA GLU A 230 -20.80 26.33 -36.93
C GLU A 230 -22.21 25.87 -37.26
N ARG A 231 -22.92 26.62 -38.12
CA ARG A 231 -24.30 26.29 -38.48
C ARG A 231 -24.34 24.96 -39.25
N PRO A 232 -25.04 23.94 -38.73
CA PRO A 232 -25.16 22.65 -39.41
C PRO A 232 -26.01 22.77 -40.68
N THR A 233 -25.54 22.13 -41.76
CA THR A 233 -26.24 22.02 -43.04
C THR A 233 -27.06 20.74 -43.17
#